data_AF-A0A9P9HKU2-F1
#
_entry.id   AF-A0A9P9HKU2-F1
#
_cell.length_a   1.000
_cell.length_b   1.000
_cell.length_c   1.000
_cell.angle_alpha   90.00
_cell.angle_beta   90.00
_cell.angle_gamma   90.00
#
_symmetry.space_group_name_H-M   'P 1'
#
loop_
_entity.id
_entity.type
_entity.pdbx_description
1 polymer ?
#
loop_
_entity_poly.entity_id
_entity_poly.type
_entity_poly.pdbx_seq_one_letter_code
_entity_poly.pdbx_strand_id
1 'polypeptide(L)'
;MGPNYNNSFESSVNDDHSTRSSRYECKNALFPPSQPTSSVGGTSIQEQSTAMQISRKSGFTNRLHELSAKIAGPVNGFANKLGCEAFMPTSLDKECDKASRILTSFCDGTPLTTPSPNESLSRRKAIVRIPRQVIKSAAGLAIFTAFRSGAQFSWGSGSGVVVARRTDGSWSPPSAFAVNTLSVGFMLSMDIYDCVCVLRSPEAVAAFTKPRVSFGGEVAVTAGPVGTGVYIDSAVNSDGIDEPIWSYVKSRGFSISQIVILACSILVIFASTLFLIPKSAILSRIGAALALSCLQYSFYTSLLESSLPQAQITGISLFSWGLYANGAEQVLLSRYDADDVPMAKERHSDRRLSTVTRLLRAMGMYFSLRRVGLRGEISMKKRVPSNSILFVTTKIVECVGCYLILDAILLAPRPEGHLITREKQSLFNLSSLTCEDLIFRISSSLGNWVIGYVSVRLAHGFVAAVSVLLGLCKPEDWPHLNGPISSWSTIRTFWGTFWHQLFRKALTGWGDFIPDRVLRLRRGTLLSRYSRLILTFFTSALMHRCLHYFYRLEAGEWYEIETFFLLQPLAIMFEDAAQAATAHVPLSRPLRWIVGFIWLCAFFTWVTPTFLYPTIRVPDPGQLLPFSVVGNLMKY
;
A
#
# COMPACT_ATOMS: atom_id res chain seq x y z
N MET A 1 -46.45 -20.60 41.80
CA MET A 1 -46.76 -21.69 42.74
C MET A 1 -45.71 -22.78 42.55
N GLY A 2 -44.97 -23.13 43.61
CA GLY A 2 -44.01 -24.25 43.68
C GLY A 2 -42.53 -23.91 43.40
N PRO A 3 -41.54 -24.52 44.09
CA PRO A 3 -40.60 -23.75 44.93
C PRO A 3 -39.09 -24.19 44.94
N ASN A 4 -38.26 -23.39 45.63
CA ASN A 4 -37.05 -23.66 46.47
C ASN A 4 -35.85 -24.47 45.89
N TYR A 5 -34.58 -24.13 46.14
CA TYR A 5 -33.92 -23.93 47.44
C TYR A 5 -32.65 -23.05 47.38
N ASN A 6 -32.51 -22.16 48.35
CA ASN A 6 -31.23 -21.60 48.81
C ASN A 6 -30.55 -22.60 49.75
N ASN A 7 -29.22 -22.70 49.68
CA ASN A 7 -28.39 -22.83 50.88
C ASN A 7 -26.99 -22.23 50.63
N SER A 8 -26.70 -21.27 51.49
CA SER A 8 -25.46 -20.54 51.72
C SER A 8 -24.37 -21.43 52.32
N PHE A 9 -23.12 -21.24 51.90
CA PHE A 9 -21.94 -21.35 52.78
C PHE A 9 -20.80 -20.49 52.22
N GLU A 10 -20.49 -19.41 52.93
CA GLU A 10 -19.22 -18.69 52.85
C GLU A 10 -18.12 -19.54 53.48
N SER A 11 -16.92 -19.55 52.89
CA SER A 11 -15.68 -19.56 53.68
C SER A 11 -14.50 -19.01 52.89
N SER A 12 -13.80 -18.13 53.60
CA SER A 12 -12.56 -17.41 53.36
C SER A 12 -11.34 -18.24 52.95
N VAL A 13 -10.51 -17.62 52.10
CA VAL A 13 -9.05 -17.44 52.19
C VAL A 13 -8.26 -18.51 52.97
N ASN A 14 -7.37 -19.20 52.25
CA ASN A 14 -6.02 -19.47 52.73
C ASN A 14 -5.06 -19.67 51.55
N ASP A 15 -4.02 -18.84 51.55
CA ASP A 15 -2.78 -19.02 50.81
C ASP A 15 -2.10 -20.33 51.26
N ASP A 16 -1.62 -21.12 50.31
CA ASP A 16 -0.40 -21.89 50.54
C ASP A 16 0.31 -22.23 49.22
N HIS A 17 1.47 -21.60 49.03
CA HIS A 17 2.44 -21.87 47.99
C HIS A 17 3.26 -23.11 48.38
N SER A 18 3.13 -24.25 47.69
CA SER A 18 4.28 -25.16 47.48
C SER A 18 4.07 -26.19 46.35
N THR A 19 4.97 -26.10 45.36
CA THR A 19 5.63 -27.18 44.58
C THR A 19 4.81 -28.33 43.95
N ARG A 20 4.78 -28.38 42.61
CA ARG A 20 5.40 -29.50 41.84
C ARG A 20 5.54 -29.20 40.34
N SER A 21 6.79 -29.13 39.87
CA SER A 21 7.15 -29.13 38.45
C SER A 21 7.22 -30.59 37.97
N SER A 22 6.36 -31.01 37.04
CA SER A 22 6.50 -32.28 36.33
C SER A 22 7.38 -32.09 35.09
N ARG A 23 8.65 -32.49 35.24
CA ARG A 23 9.65 -32.59 34.18
C ARG A 23 9.38 -33.89 33.41
N TYR A 24 9.08 -33.83 32.12
CA TYR A 24 9.00 -35.02 31.25
C TYR A 24 10.42 -35.44 30.86
N GLU A 25 10.91 -36.52 31.47
CA GLU A 25 12.16 -37.21 31.10
C GLU A 25 11.90 -38.23 29.99
N CYS A 26 12.65 -38.15 28.90
CA CYS A 26 12.64 -39.11 27.81
C CYS A 26 13.51 -40.31 28.19
N LYS A 27 12.90 -41.49 28.41
CA LYS A 27 13.62 -42.75 28.65
C LYS A 27 14.09 -43.36 27.33
N ASN A 28 15.40 -43.39 27.11
CA ASN A 28 16.04 -44.18 26.05
C ASN A 28 15.92 -45.68 26.37
N ALA A 29 15.36 -46.45 25.45
CA ALA A 29 15.37 -47.92 25.49
C ALA A 29 16.69 -48.45 24.92
N LEU A 30 17.34 -49.34 25.67
CA LEU A 30 18.58 -50.04 25.34
C LEU A 30 18.39 -51.07 24.20
N PHE A 31 19.36 -51.16 23.29
CA PHE A 31 19.71 -52.39 22.59
C PHE A 31 21.06 -52.90 23.16
N PRO A 32 21.26 -54.23 23.30
CA PRO A 32 22.48 -54.78 23.92
C PRO A 32 23.69 -54.79 22.95
N PRO A 33 24.94 -54.68 23.45
CA PRO A 33 26.14 -54.69 22.62
C PRO A 33 26.60 -56.13 22.30
N SER A 34 27.06 -56.35 21.06
CA SER A 34 27.74 -57.57 20.63
C SER A 34 29.22 -57.55 21.02
N GLN A 35 29.72 -58.65 21.59
CA GLN A 35 31.13 -58.87 21.98
C GLN A 35 32.03 -59.33 20.80
N PRO A 36 33.37 -59.23 20.95
CA PRO A 36 34.32 -59.12 19.85
C PRO A 36 34.98 -60.45 19.43
N THR A 37 35.38 -60.55 18.16
CA THR A 37 36.32 -61.56 17.67
C THR A 37 37.59 -60.90 17.15
N SER A 38 38.72 -61.40 17.62
CA SER A 38 40.09 -60.96 17.34
C SER A 38 40.64 -61.47 16.01
N SER A 39 41.43 -60.65 15.31
CA SER A 39 42.73 -61.04 14.72
C SER A 39 43.47 -59.85 14.10
N VAL A 40 44.56 -59.46 14.77
CA VAL A 40 45.91 -59.11 14.27
C VAL A 40 46.08 -58.31 12.95
N GLY A 41 46.72 -57.15 13.07
CA GLY A 41 47.84 -56.79 12.17
C GLY A 41 47.85 -55.38 11.55
N GLY A 42 48.52 -54.44 12.20
CA GLY A 42 49.44 -53.51 11.51
C GLY A 42 48.94 -52.12 11.11
N THR A 43 49.81 -51.14 11.39
CA THR A 43 49.88 -49.77 10.86
C THR A 43 48.88 -48.73 11.35
N SER A 44 49.20 -48.22 12.54
CA SER A 44 49.02 -46.81 12.90
C SER A 44 49.63 -45.89 11.84
N ILE A 45 48.79 -45.06 11.20
CA ILE A 45 49.01 -43.65 10.75
C ILE A 45 47.77 -43.29 9.89
N GLN A 46 46.59 -43.10 10.49
CA GLN A 46 45.50 -42.33 9.85
C GLN A 46 44.31 -41.94 10.75
N GLU A 47 44.47 -41.79 12.07
CA GLU A 47 43.32 -41.47 12.95
C GLU A 47 43.32 -40.04 13.52
N GLN A 48 44.37 -39.24 13.33
CA GLN A 48 44.40 -37.86 13.82
C GLN A 48 43.93 -36.79 12.81
N SER A 49 43.71 -37.16 11.55
CA SER A 49 43.24 -36.22 10.50
C SER A 49 41.70 -36.13 10.42
N THR A 50 40.98 -37.20 10.77
CA THR A 50 39.54 -37.33 10.51
C THR A 50 38.68 -36.76 11.66
N ALA A 51 39.15 -36.87 12.91
CA ALA A 51 38.49 -36.29 14.08
C ALA A 51 38.51 -34.75 14.09
N MET A 52 39.52 -34.12 13.48
CA MET A 52 39.65 -32.65 13.42
C MET A 52 38.83 -32.02 12.27
N GLN A 53 38.38 -32.81 11.28
CA GLN A 53 37.48 -32.33 10.23
C GLN A 53 35.99 -32.44 10.58
N ILE A 54 35.59 -33.37 11.46
CA ILE A 54 34.19 -33.53 11.91
C ILE A 54 33.80 -32.43 12.92
N SER A 55 34.75 -31.93 13.73
CA SER A 55 34.50 -30.84 14.69
C SER A 55 34.31 -29.46 14.02
N ARG A 56 34.94 -29.23 12.86
CA ARG A 56 34.93 -27.90 12.19
C ARG A 56 33.63 -27.58 11.44
N LYS A 57 32.86 -28.60 11.01
CA LYS A 57 31.56 -28.41 10.34
C LYS A 57 30.40 -28.09 11.31
N SER A 58 30.50 -28.53 12.56
CA SER A 58 29.51 -28.28 13.63
C SER A 58 29.45 -26.79 14.05
N GLY A 59 30.59 -26.11 14.11
CA GLY A 59 30.66 -24.71 14.53
C GLY A 59 30.00 -23.74 13.55
N PHE A 60 30.10 -23.99 12.25
CA PHE A 60 29.47 -23.14 11.23
C PHE A 60 27.95 -23.32 11.23
N THR A 61 27.45 -24.55 11.30
CA THR A 61 26.01 -24.84 11.35
C THR A 61 25.36 -24.33 12.63
N ASN A 62 26.04 -24.43 13.78
CA ASN A 62 25.54 -23.90 15.04
C ASN A 62 25.53 -22.37 15.05
N ARG A 63 26.55 -21.72 14.49
CA ARG A 63 26.56 -20.25 14.29
C ARG A 63 25.50 -19.78 13.31
N LEU A 64 25.23 -20.54 12.24
CA LEU A 64 24.14 -20.26 11.31
C LEU A 64 22.77 -20.41 11.97
N HIS A 65 22.59 -21.43 12.81
CA HIS A 65 21.36 -21.65 13.57
C HIS A 65 21.12 -20.54 14.63
N GLU A 66 22.17 -20.08 15.32
CA GLU A 66 22.08 -18.94 16.23
C GLU A 66 21.82 -17.62 15.49
N LEU A 67 22.44 -17.40 14.33
CA LEU A 67 22.22 -16.22 13.49
C LEU A 67 20.80 -16.22 12.91
N SER A 68 20.31 -17.37 12.43
CA SER A 68 18.94 -17.51 11.93
C SER A 68 17.92 -17.31 13.04
N ALA A 69 18.17 -17.83 14.25
CA ALA A 69 17.30 -17.60 15.41
C ALA A 69 17.24 -16.11 15.82
N LYS A 70 18.38 -15.40 15.76
CA LYS A 70 18.44 -13.95 16.04
C LYS A 70 17.73 -13.10 14.98
N ILE A 71 17.75 -13.52 13.71
CA ILE A 71 17.11 -12.82 12.59
C ILE A 71 15.61 -13.17 12.49
N ALA A 72 15.19 -14.36 12.93
CA ALA A 72 13.81 -14.82 12.85
C ALA A 72 12.81 -13.92 13.63
N GLY A 73 13.21 -13.41 14.80
CA GLY A 73 12.36 -12.53 15.62
C GLY A 73 11.92 -11.25 14.90
N PRO A 74 12.86 -10.41 14.42
CA PRO A 74 12.55 -9.22 13.63
C PRO A 74 11.77 -9.50 12.34
N VAL A 75 12.11 -10.58 11.63
CA VAL A 75 11.46 -10.97 10.37
C VAL A 75 10.00 -11.42 10.61
N ASN A 76 9.77 -12.23 11.65
CA ASN A 76 8.42 -12.63 12.04
C ASN A 76 7.62 -11.44 12.59
N GLY A 77 8.26 -10.51 13.32
CA GLY A 77 7.63 -9.26 13.75
C GLY A 77 7.19 -8.37 12.58
N PHE A 78 7.98 -8.34 11.49
CA PHE A 78 7.62 -7.64 10.26
C PHE A 78 6.48 -8.34 9.51
N ALA A 79 6.52 -9.68 9.37
CA ALA A 79 5.44 -10.46 8.76
C ALA A 79 4.09 -10.27 9.49
N ASN A 80 4.10 -10.32 10.82
CA ASN A 80 2.92 -10.08 11.65
C ASN A 80 2.36 -8.66 11.47
N LYS A 81 3.22 -7.64 11.35
CA LYS A 81 2.79 -6.26 11.07
C LYS A 81 2.12 -6.10 9.70
N LEU A 82 2.46 -6.96 8.74
CA LEU A 82 1.82 -7.03 7.43
C LEU A 82 0.56 -7.92 7.42
N GLY A 83 0.11 -8.41 8.58
CA GLY A 83 -1.05 -9.31 8.70
C GLY A 83 -0.79 -10.72 8.18
N CYS A 84 0.48 -11.13 8.03
CA CYS A 84 0.88 -12.48 7.64
C CYS A 84 1.26 -13.31 8.88
N GLU A 85 1.13 -14.63 8.79
CA GLU A 85 1.69 -15.52 9.81
C GLU A 85 3.22 -15.53 9.75
N ALA A 86 3.86 -15.86 10.87
CA ALA A 86 5.31 -16.02 10.97
C ALA A 86 5.78 -17.17 10.05
N PHE A 87 6.72 -16.89 9.13
CA PHE A 87 7.24 -17.90 8.20
C PHE A 87 8.61 -18.46 8.61
N MET A 88 9.37 -17.75 9.45
CA MET A 88 10.64 -18.28 9.96
C MET A 88 10.40 -19.23 11.15
N PRO A 89 11.18 -20.31 11.30
CA PRO A 89 11.00 -21.29 12.35
C PRO A 89 10.89 -20.68 13.75
N THR A 90 9.85 -21.11 14.47
CA THR A 90 9.64 -20.79 15.89
C THR A 90 9.61 -22.06 16.74
N SER A 91 9.35 -21.92 18.04
CA SER A 91 9.18 -23.05 18.93
C SER A 91 7.93 -23.87 18.53
N LEU A 92 7.97 -25.18 18.77
CA LEU A 92 6.94 -26.12 18.29
C LEU A 92 5.52 -25.78 18.77
N ASP A 93 5.39 -25.25 19.98
CA ASP A 93 4.13 -24.72 20.52
C ASP A 93 3.53 -23.63 19.62
N LYS A 94 4.34 -22.65 19.22
CA LYS A 94 3.92 -21.55 18.33
C LYS A 94 3.62 -22.02 16.92
N GLU A 95 4.39 -22.97 16.41
CA GLU A 95 4.15 -23.61 15.11
C GLU A 95 2.82 -24.40 15.10
N CYS A 96 2.48 -25.08 16.21
CA CYS A 96 1.20 -25.75 16.37
C CYS A 96 0.03 -24.75 16.43
N ASP A 97 0.17 -23.65 17.18
CA ASP A 97 -0.84 -22.59 17.24
C ASP A 97 -1.07 -21.97 15.85
N LYS A 98 0.01 -21.70 15.11
CA LYS A 98 -0.02 -21.22 13.72
C LYS A 98 -0.73 -22.22 12.81
N ALA A 99 -0.35 -23.49 12.87
CA ALA A 99 -0.97 -24.54 12.07
C ALA A 99 -2.46 -24.70 12.34
N SER A 100 -2.88 -24.58 13.61
CA SER A 100 -4.28 -24.58 14.01
C SER A 100 -5.05 -23.43 13.36
N ARG A 101 -4.52 -22.19 13.40
CA ARG A 101 -5.14 -21.02 12.75
C ARG A 101 -5.25 -21.19 11.23
N ILE A 102 -4.18 -21.67 10.60
CA ILE A 102 -4.15 -21.94 9.15
C ILE A 102 -5.22 -22.95 8.79
N LEU A 103 -5.21 -24.13 9.42
CA LEU A 103 -6.15 -25.22 9.13
C LEU A 103 -7.59 -24.78 9.37
N THR A 104 -7.86 -24.05 10.47
CA THR A 104 -9.18 -23.49 10.77
C THR A 104 -9.64 -22.57 9.64
N SER A 105 -8.76 -21.68 9.14
CA SER A 105 -9.11 -20.78 8.04
C SER A 105 -9.51 -21.50 6.74
N PHE A 106 -8.98 -22.71 6.50
CA PHE A 106 -9.32 -23.53 5.33
C PHE A 106 -10.57 -24.40 5.57
N CYS A 107 -10.97 -24.63 6.82
CA CYS A 107 -12.13 -25.44 7.18
C CYS A 107 -13.41 -24.61 7.39
N ASP A 108 -13.24 -23.43 7.99
CA ASP A 108 -14.28 -22.46 8.28
C ASP A 108 -14.24 -21.34 7.24
N GLY A 109 -15.41 -21.00 6.70
CA GLY A 109 -15.58 -19.90 5.74
C GLY A 109 -15.40 -18.51 6.37
N THR A 110 -14.54 -18.37 7.38
CA THR A 110 -14.25 -17.11 8.05
C THR A 110 -12.86 -16.61 7.62
N PRO A 111 -12.74 -15.41 7.05
CA PRO A 111 -11.45 -14.76 6.84
C PRO A 111 -10.70 -14.65 8.19
N LEU A 112 -9.37 -14.70 8.17
CA LEU A 112 -8.52 -14.43 9.35
C LEU A 112 -8.52 -12.93 9.67
N THR A 113 -9.68 -12.43 10.06
CA THR A 113 -9.96 -11.17 10.74
C THR A 113 -11.36 -11.31 11.33
N THR A 114 -11.52 -11.17 12.64
CA THR A 114 -12.84 -11.13 13.30
C THR A 114 -13.74 -10.09 12.61
N PRO A 115 -14.86 -10.48 11.96
CA PRO A 115 -15.78 -9.52 11.39
C PRO A 115 -16.70 -8.98 12.48
N SER A 116 -16.92 -7.66 12.45
CA SER A 116 -18.02 -6.99 13.13
C SER A 116 -19.36 -7.51 12.57
N PRO A 117 -20.47 -7.58 13.34
CA PRO A 117 -21.67 -8.35 12.99
C PRO A 117 -22.48 -7.87 11.76
N ASN A 118 -22.02 -6.86 11.01
CA ASN A 118 -22.80 -6.17 9.96
C ASN A 118 -22.16 -6.19 8.55
N GLU A 119 -21.43 -7.24 8.16
CA GLU A 119 -20.94 -7.38 6.77
C GLU A 119 -21.95 -8.12 5.87
N SER A 120 -22.38 -7.46 4.79
CA SER A 120 -23.30 -7.99 3.79
C SER A 120 -22.66 -9.05 2.87
N LEU A 121 -23.50 -9.96 2.38
CA LEU A 121 -23.21 -11.22 1.67
C LEU A 121 -22.31 -11.14 0.42
N SER A 122 -21.99 -9.95 -0.09
CA SER A 122 -21.22 -9.75 -1.33
C SER A 122 -19.70 -9.70 -1.12
N ARG A 123 -19.22 -9.77 0.14
CA ARG A 123 -17.78 -9.74 0.50
C ARG A 123 -17.10 -11.11 0.49
N ARG A 124 -17.79 -12.17 0.07
CA ARG A 124 -17.22 -13.53 0.00
C ARG A 124 -16.23 -13.63 -1.16
N LYS A 125 -14.98 -13.20 -0.94
CA LYS A 125 -13.83 -13.83 -1.62
C LYS A 125 -14.06 -15.33 -1.53
N ALA A 126 -14.04 -16.06 -2.64
CA ALA A 126 -14.24 -17.51 -2.61
C ALA A 126 -13.21 -18.11 -1.66
N ILE A 127 -13.63 -18.45 -0.44
CA ILE A 127 -12.77 -19.08 0.54
C ILE A 127 -12.54 -20.47 0.01
N VAL A 128 -11.30 -20.74 -0.43
CA VAL A 128 -10.86 -22.08 -0.78
C VAL A 128 -11.05 -22.93 0.47
N ARG A 129 -12.14 -23.70 0.48
CA ARG A 129 -12.55 -24.54 1.61
C ARG A 129 -12.14 -25.97 1.30
N ILE A 130 -11.37 -26.57 2.21
CA ILE A 130 -11.03 -27.99 2.08
C ILE A 130 -12.29 -28.82 2.35
N PRO A 131 -12.76 -29.66 1.42
CA PRO A 131 -13.96 -30.46 1.65
C PRO A 131 -13.71 -31.44 2.81
N ARG A 132 -14.74 -31.62 3.66
CA ARG A 132 -14.63 -32.48 4.86
C ARG A 132 -14.22 -33.92 4.53
N GLN A 133 -14.64 -34.43 3.37
CA GLN A 133 -14.28 -35.78 2.92
C GLN A 133 -12.77 -35.92 2.69
N VAL A 134 -12.11 -34.87 2.17
CA VAL A 134 -10.67 -34.86 1.88
C VAL A 134 -9.84 -34.99 3.14
N ILE A 135 -10.20 -34.28 4.21
CA ILE A 135 -9.53 -34.38 5.52
C ILE A 135 -9.81 -35.75 6.15
N LYS A 136 -11.04 -36.26 6.00
CA LYS A 136 -11.42 -37.58 6.53
C LYS A 136 -10.67 -38.74 5.88
N SER A 137 -10.30 -38.64 4.62
CA SER A 137 -9.54 -39.66 3.89
C SER A 137 -8.03 -39.44 3.90
N ALA A 138 -7.53 -38.41 4.60
CA ALA A 138 -6.11 -38.09 4.62
C ALA A 138 -5.31 -39.11 5.45
N ALA A 139 -4.17 -39.54 4.92
CA ALA A 139 -3.13 -40.28 5.65
C ALA A 139 -2.26 -39.36 6.51
N GLY A 140 -2.19 -38.07 6.18
CA GLY A 140 -1.50 -37.05 6.97
C GLY A 140 -1.82 -35.64 6.50
N LEU A 141 -1.43 -34.63 7.29
CA LEU A 141 -1.51 -33.22 6.92
C LEU A 141 -0.15 -32.56 7.18
N ALA A 142 0.35 -31.81 6.21
CA ALA A 142 1.46 -30.89 6.41
C ALA A 142 0.95 -29.45 6.29
N ILE A 143 1.13 -28.66 7.35
CA ILE A 143 0.56 -27.32 7.48
C ILE A 143 1.70 -26.35 7.76
N PHE A 144 1.89 -25.37 6.90
CA PHE A 144 3.03 -24.46 7.00
C PHE A 144 2.73 -23.08 6.41
N THR A 145 3.53 -22.12 6.84
CA THR A 145 3.65 -20.81 6.18
C THR A 145 5.03 -20.74 5.56
N ALA A 146 5.11 -20.34 4.29
CA ALA A 146 6.38 -20.17 3.61
C ALA A 146 6.43 -18.83 2.88
N PHE A 147 7.62 -18.26 2.89
CA PHE A 147 8.03 -17.18 2.02
C PHE A 147 8.66 -17.76 0.75
N ARG A 148 8.34 -17.19 -0.39
CA ARG A 148 9.05 -17.40 -1.66
C ARG A 148 9.39 -16.06 -2.29
N SER A 149 10.59 -15.95 -2.86
CA SER A 149 11.07 -14.81 -3.63
C SER A 149 11.68 -15.29 -4.92
N GLY A 150 11.38 -14.66 -6.05
CA GLY A 150 12.03 -14.94 -7.33
C GLY A 150 12.66 -13.71 -7.97
N ALA A 151 13.77 -13.94 -8.69
CA ALA A 151 14.23 -13.15 -9.82
C ALA A 151 14.65 -14.10 -10.96
N GLN A 152 15.95 -14.31 -11.22
CA GLN A 152 16.47 -15.44 -12.02
C GLN A 152 16.75 -16.69 -11.17
N PHE A 153 17.02 -16.44 -9.89
CA PHE A 153 17.08 -17.44 -8.83
C PHE A 153 15.92 -17.15 -7.90
N SER A 154 15.16 -18.18 -7.56
CA SER A 154 14.11 -18.14 -6.58
C SER A 154 14.55 -18.88 -5.33
N TRP A 155 14.34 -18.24 -4.18
CA TRP A 155 14.62 -18.79 -2.86
C TRP A 155 13.38 -18.63 -2.00
N GLY A 156 13.03 -19.70 -1.28
CA GLY A 156 11.97 -19.69 -0.29
C GLY A 156 12.39 -20.34 1.01
N SER A 157 11.79 -19.86 2.09
CA SER A 157 12.00 -20.33 3.46
C SER A 157 10.66 -20.35 4.19
N GLY A 158 10.41 -21.38 4.97
CA GLY A 158 9.16 -21.57 5.68
C GLY A 158 9.31 -22.55 6.84
N SER A 159 8.28 -22.60 7.68
CA SER A 159 8.17 -23.56 8.77
C SER A 159 6.73 -23.96 9.00
N GLY A 160 6.56 -25.18 9.47
CA GLY A 160 5.26 -25.70 9.87
C GLY A 160 5.35 -27.04 10.56
N VAL A 161 4.19 -27.70 10.63
CA VAL A 161 4.03 -28.99 11.31
C VAL A 161 3.42 -30.03 10.38
N VAL A 162 3.85 -31.27 10.54
CA VAL A 162 3.25 -32.44 9.92
C VAL A 162 2.63 -33.33 10.98
N VAL A 163 1.44 -33.86 10.68
CA VAL A 163 0.74 -34.85 11.49
C VAL A 163 0.38 -36.06 10.61
N ALA A 164 0.58 -37.25 11.15
CA ALA A 164 0.26 -38.51 10.49
C ALA A 164 -1.02 -39.10 11.08
N ARG A 165 -1.79 -39.80 10.27
CA ARG A 165 -2.89 -40.60 10.75
C ARG A 165 -2.42 -42.02 11.03
N ARG A 166 -2.69 -42.48 12.26
CA ARG A 166 -2.30 -43.80 12.74
C ARG A 166 -3.30 -44.84 12.27
N THR A 167 -2.91 -46.11 12.34
CA THR A 167 -3.73 -47.26 11.94
C THR A 167 -5.00 -47.41 12.79
N ASP A 168 -4.99 -46.90 14.02
CA ASP A 168 -6.14 -46.82 14.92
C ASP A 168 -7.11 -45.66 14.60
N GLY A 169 -6.82 -44.89 13.53
CA GLY A 169 -7.60 -43.75 13.09
C GLY A 169 -7.31 -42.44 13.85
N SER A 170 -6.51 -42.49 14.92
CA SER A 170 -6.07 -41.32 15.69
C SER A 170 -4.95 -40.54 14.98
N TRP A 171 -4.71 -39.30 15.40
CA TRP A 171 -3.62 -38.48 14.87
C TRP A 171 -2.35 -38.65 15.71
N SER A 172 -1.19 -38.62 15.06
CA SER A 172 0.10 -38.57 15.74
C SER A 172 0.30 -37.21 16.42
N PRO A 173 1.24 -37.12 17.39
CA PRO A 173 1.78 -35.83 17.80
C PRO A 173 2.34 -35.06 16.58
N PRO A 174 2.30 -33.71 16.60
CA PRO A 174 2.85 -32.90 15.54
C PRO A 174 4.38 -32.95 15.53
N SER A 175 4.96 -32.95 14.32
CA SER A 175 6.40 -32.85 14.11
C SER A 175 6.70 -31.59 13.30
N ALA A 176 7.63 -30.75 13.78
CA ALA A 176 8.03 -29.56 13.04
C ALA A 176 8.92 -29.91 11.85
N PHE A 177 8.74 -29.18 10.76
CA PHE A 177 9.62 -29.23 9.61
C PHE A 177 9.89 -27.83 9.07
N ALA A 178 11.04 -27.67 8.43
CA ALA A 178 11.40 -26.47 7.70
C ALA A 178 11.21 -26.68 6.21
N VAL A 179 10.71 -25.66 5.53
CA VAL A 179 10.59 -25.59 4.07
C VAL A 179 11.73 -24.70 3.59
N ASN A 180 12.63 -25.25 2.78
CA ASN A 180 13.64 -24.47 2.09
C ASN A 180 13.56 -24.82 0.61
N THR A 181 13.25 -23.84 -0.23
CA THR A 181 13.12 -24.03 -1.67
C THR A 181 14.17 -23.19 -2.40
N LEU A 182 14.80 -23.79 -3.41
CA LEU A 182 15.69 -23.11 -4.34
C LEU A 182 15.24 -23.52 -5.75
N SER A 183 14.81 -22.55 -6.56
CA SER A 183 14.41 -22.79 -7.95
C SER A 183 15.11 -21.82 -8.89
N VAL A 184 15.28 -22.23 -10.15
CA VAL A 184 15.79 -21.38 -11.22
C VAL A 184 14.63 -21.12 -12.18
N GLY A 185 14.27 -19.86 -12.40
CA GLY A 185 13.10 -19.46 -13.18
C GLY A 185 12.96 -17.94 -13.25
N PHE A 186 12.27 -17.41 -14.26
CA PHE A 186 12.10 -15.97 -14.50
C PHE A 186 10.80 -15.45 -13.88
N MET A 187 10.77 -15.26 -12.56
CA MET A 187 9.64 -14.60 -11.90
C MET A 187 10.16 -13.57 -10.90
N LEU A 188 9.85 -12.28 -11.07
CA LEU A 188 10.11 -11.25 -10.07
C LEU A 188 8.92 -11.16 -9.11
N SER A 189 8.84 -12.08 -8.15
CA SER A 189 7.69 -12.15 -7.23
C SER A 189 8.11 -12.55 -5.83
N MET A 190 7.65 -11.80 -4.82
CA MET A 190 7.77 -12.15 -3.40
C MET A 190 6.38 -12.42 -2.83
N ASP A 191 6.21 -13.56 -2.16
CA ASP A 191 4.92 -13.97 -1.59
C ASP A 191 5.12 -14.72 -0.28
N ILE A 192 4.26 -14.44 0.70
CA ILE A 192 4.10 -15.24 1.92
C ILE A 192 2.75 -15.94 1.79
N TYR A 193 2.75 -17.25 1.89
CA TYR A 193 1.56 -18.06 1.71
C TYR A 193 1.40 -19.08 2.83
N ASP A 194 0.14 -19.30 3.21
CA ASP A 194 -0.27 -20.38 4.09
C ASP A 194 -0.67 -21.59 3.25
N CYS A 195 -0.21 -22.78 3.62
CA CYS A 195 -0.43 -24.00 2.87
C CYS A 195 -0.89 -25.13 3.78
N VAL A 196 -1.90 -25.87 3.31
CA VAL A 196 -2.31 -27.18 3.86
C VAL A 196 -2.13 -28.22 2.76
N CYS A 197 -1.15 -29.10 2.94
CA CYS A 197 -0.95 -30.27 2.10
C CYS A 197 -1.67 -31.47 2.71
N VAL A 198 -2.64 -32.01 1.98
CA VAL A 198 -3.32 -33.26 2.30
C VAL A 198 -2.52 -34.42 1.72
N LEU A 199 -1.92 -35.20 2.60
CA LEU A 199 -1.11 -36.37 2.26
C LEU A 199 -2.05 -37.57 2.18
N ARG A 200 -2.22 -38.14 0.99
CA ARG A 200 -3.21 -39.21 0.77
C ARG A 200 -2.64 -40.62 0.97
N SER A 201 -1.32 -40.77 0.97
CA SER A 201 -0.65 -42.07 1.09
C SER A 201 0.34 -42.10 2.26
N PRO A 202 0.55 -43.25 2.92
CA PRO A 202 1.57 -43.40 3.96
C PRO A 202 2.97 -43.03 3.47
N GLU A 203 3.28 -43.26 2.18
CA GLU A 203 4.55 -42.90 1.56
C GLU A 203 4.72 -41.38 1.48
N ALA A 204 3.65 -40.63 1.20
CA ALA A 204 3.65 -39.17 1.21
C ALA A 204 3.90 -38.60 2.61
N VAL A 205 3.44 -39.29 3.66
CA VAL A 205 3.76 -38.94 5.06
C VAL A 205 5.21 -39.30 5.40
N ALA A 206 5.64 -40.50 5.04
CA ALA A 206 7.00 -40.98 5.27
C ALA A 206 8.05 -40.09 4.57
N ALA A 207 7.69 -39.39 3.49
CA ALA A 207 8.56 -38.42 2.84
C ALA A 207 9.07 -37.30 3.76
N PHE A 208 8.31 -36.91 4.79
CA PHE A 208 8.71 -35.88 5.75
C PHE A 208 9.75 -36.37 6.78
N THR A 209 10.05 -37.67 6.80
CA THR A 209 11.08 -38.25 7.70
C THR A 209 12.51 -38.05 7.17
N LYS A 210 12.66 -37.65 5.90
CA LYS A 210 13.96 -37.50 5.24
C LYS A 210 14.14 -36.06 4.76
N PRO A 211 15.34 -35.48 4.88
CA PRO A 211 15.65 -34.20 4.25
C PRO A 211 15.46 -34.33 2.73
N ARG A 212 14.62 -33.47 2.15
CA ARG A 212 14.42 -33.38 0.71
C ARG A 212 14.95 -32.05 0.21
N VAL A 213 15.78 -32.11 -0.82
CA VAL A 213 16.27 -30.94 -1.56
C VAL A 213 15.63 -31.01 -2.94
N SER A 214 14.68 -30.12 -3.20
CA SER A 214 14.07 -29.99 -4.52
C SER A 214 14.87 -28.98 -5.34
N PHE A 215 15.54 -29.44 -6.40
CA PHE A 215 16.13 -28.62 -7.45
C PHE A 215 15.30 -28.82 -8.72
N GLY A 216 14.47 -27.85 -9.09
CA GLY A 216 13.62 -27.94 -10.28
C GLY A 216 12.88 -26.63 -10.54
N GLY A 217 12.68 -26.29 -11.81
CA GLY A 217 11.74 -25.23 -12.21
C GLY A 217 10.35 -25.56 -11.69
N GLU A 218 9.70 -24.57 -11.09
CA GLU A 218 8.38 -24.60 -10.44
C GLU A 218 8.01 -25.94 -9.77
N VAL A 219 8.04 -25.97 -8.44
CA VAL A 219 7.28 -26.99 -7.70
C VAL A 219 5.82 -26.79 -8.10
N ALA A 220 5.36 -27.59 -9.05
CA ALA A 220 3.99 -27.63 -9.50
C ALA A 220 3.12 -27.91 -8.27
N VAL A 221 2.43 -26.87 -7.80
CA VAL A 221 1.40 -26.99 -6.78
C VAL A 221 0.16 -27.41 -7.54
N THR A 222 -0.08 -28.71 -7.66
CA THR A 222 -1.31 -29.18 -8.29
C THR A 222 -2.50 -28.85 -7.39
N ALA A 223 -3.38 -27.99 -7.91
CA ALA A 223 -4.64 -27.65 -7.25
C ALA A 223 -5.60 -28.85 -7.35
N GLY A 224 -6.14 -29.29 -6.20
CA GLY A 224 -7.21 -30.28 -6.18
C GLY A 224 -8.49 -29.78 -6.89
N PRO A 225 -9.41 -30.68 -7.29
CA PRO A 225 -10.51 -30.32 -8.17
C PRO A 225 -11.52 -29.39 -7.47
N VAL A 226 -11.76 -28.24 -8.12
CA VAL A 226 -12.87 -27.27 -8.00
C VAL A 226 -12.76 -26.17 -6.92
N GLY A 227 -12.72 -24.91 -7.39
CA GLY A 227 -13.09 -23.70 -6.63
C GLY A 227 -12.30 -22.43 -7.02
N THR A 228 -12.86 -21.62 -7.92
CA THR A 228 -12.40 -20.32 -8.47
C THR A 228 -11.56 -19.43 -7.53
N GLY A 229 -10.36 -19.04 -7.99
CA GLY A 229 -9.59 -17.91 -7.44
C GLY A 229 -8.10 -18.13 -7.14
N VAL A 230 -7.43 -19.13 -7.73
CA VAL A 230 -6.00 -19.41 -7.49
C VAL A 230 -5.25 -19.56 -8.81
N TYR A 231 -4.05 -18.97 -8.87
CA TYR A 231 -3.08 -19.11 -9.96
C TYR A 231 -2.94 -20.58 -10.39
N ILE A 232 -3.27 -20.85 -11.64
CA ILE A 232 -3.02 -22.13 -12.31
C ILE A 232 -1.61 -22.05 -12.87
N ASP A 233 -0.68 -22.81 -12.30
CA ASP A 233 0.57 -23.14 -12.98
C ASP A 233 0.47 -24.60 -13.40
N SER A 234 0.23 -24.79 -14.69
CA SER A 234 -0.04 -26.09 -15.29
C SER A 234 1.27 -26.78 -15.63
N ALA A 235 1.76 -27.66 -14.77
CA ALA A 235 2.58 -28.77 -15.22
C ALA A 235 1.66 -29.96 -15.47
N VAL A 236 1.18 -30.05 -16.70
CA VAL A 236 0.48 -31.23 -17.22
C VAL A 236 1.46 -32.40 -17.19
N ASN A 237 1.34 -33.28 -16.21
CA ASN A 237 1.81 -34.67 -16.34
C ASN A 237 0.60 -35.52 -16.73
N SER A 238 0.52 -35.79 -18.03
CA SER A 238 -0.56 -36.45 -18.74
C SER A 238 -0.56 -37.97 -18.57
N ASP A 239 -0.58 -38.51 -17.34
CA ASP A 239 -0.53 -39.97 -17.11
C ASP A 239 -1.58 -40.55 -16.13
N GLY A 240 -2.61 -39.79 -15.73
CA GLY A 240 -3.76 -40.37 -15.00
C GLY A 240 -3.43 -41.01 -13.63
N ILE A 241 -2.28 -40.69 -13.05
CA ILE A 241 -1.89 -41.15 -11.71
C ILE A 241 -2.56 -40.25 -10.67
N ASP A 242 -3.36 -40.86 -9.81
CA ASP A 242 -3.97 -40.25 -8.63
C ASP A 242 -2.88 -39.59 -7.76
N GLU A 243 -2.84 -38.25 -7.69
CA GLU A 243 -1.72 -37.56 -7.06
C GLU A 243 -1.59 -37.87 -5.55
N PRO A 244 -0.36 -38.11 -5.04
CA PRO A 244 -0.15 -38.51 -3.64
C PRO A 244 -0.34 -37.38 -2.63
N ILE A 245 -0.29 -36.12 -3.08
CA ILE A 245 -0.38 -34.91 -2.24
C ILE A 245 -1.32 -33.90 -2.91
N TRP A 246 -2.27 -33.35 -2.16
CA TRP A 246 -3.07 -32.21 -2.60
C TRP A 246 -2.71 -30.96 -1.80
N SER A 247 -2.50 -29.83 -2.46
CA SER A 247 -2.09 -28.59 -1.81
C SER A 247 -3.17 -27.53 -1.89
N TYR A 248 -3.53 -26.97 -0.73
CA TYR A 248 -4.44 -25.84 -0.60
C TYR A 248 -3.65 -24.64 -0.11
N VAL A 249 -3.61 -23.57 -0.91
CA VAL A 249 -2.74 -22.41 -0.68
C VAL A 249 -3.55 -21.12 -0.58
N LYS A 250 -3.19 -20.26 0.38
CA LYS A 250 -3.65 -18.88 0.49
C LYS A 250 -2.44 -17.96 0.50
N SER A 251 -2.23 -17.26 -0.61
CA SER A 251 -1.20 -16.22 -0.74
C SER A 251 -1.68 -14.90 -0.15
N ARG A 252 -0.79 -14.20 0.58
CA ARG A 252 -1.05 -12.87 1.13
C ARG A 252 -0.12 -11.79 0.59
N GLY A 253 0.98 -12.14 -0.09
CA GLY A 253 2.09 -11.23 -0.39
C GLY A 253 2.18 -10.69 -1.83
N PHE A 254 1.41 -11.25 -2.77
CA PHE A 254 1.56 -10.95 -4.21
C PHE A 254 1.38 -9.45 -4.54
N SER A 255 0.42 -8.77 -3.91
CA SER A 255 0.07 -7.40 -4.31
C SER A 255 1.11 -6.36 -3.91
N ILE A 256 1.74 -6.46 -2.72
CA ILE A 256 2.64 -5.40 -2.22
C ILE A 256 3.98 -5.41 -2.95
N SER A 257 4.57 -6.59 -3.19
CA SER A 257 5.84 -6.70 -3.90
C SER A 257 5.73 -6.22 -5.34
N GLN A 258 4.64 -6.57 -6.02
CA GLN A 258 4.32 -6.09 -7.36
C GLN A 258 4.17 -4.55 -7.39
N ILE A 259 3.48 -3.95 -6.41
CA ILE A 259 3.35 -2.49 -6.29
C ILE A 259 4.72 -1.81 -6.19
N VAL A 260 5.63 -2.33 -5.35
CA VAL A 260 6.98 -1.77 -5.18
C VAL A 260 7.81 -1.91 -6.45
N ILE A 261 7.76 -3.07 -7.11
CA ILE A 261 8.46 -3.31 -8.38
C ILE A 261 7.98 -2.35 -9.46
N LEU A 262 6.66 -2.16 -9.58
CA LEU A 262 6.07 -1.23 -10.54
C LEU A 262 6.48 0.22 -10.25
N ALA A 263 6.46 0.63 -8.97
CA ALA A 263 6.92 1.96 -8.57
C ALA A 263 8.41 2.19 -8.92
N CYS A 264 9.28 1.22 -8.64
CA CYS A 264 10.70 1.28 -9.03
C CYS A 264 10.88 1.32 -10.55
N SER A 265 10.10 0.52 -11.29
CA SER A 265 10.15 0.45 -12.75
C SER A 265 9.77 1.79 -13.40
N ILE A 266 8.73 2.46 -12.87
CA ILE A 266 8.34 3.81 -13.31
C ILE A 266 9.51 4.78 -13.17
N LEU A 267 10.21 4.79 -12.02
CA LEU A 267 11.34 5.67 -11.78
C LEU A 267 12.53 5.37 -12.70
N VAL A 268 12.82 4.09 -12.94
CA VAL A 268 13.91 3.66 -13.82
C VAL A 268 13.63 4.05 -15.28
N ILE A 269 12.42 3.80 -15.79
CA ILE A 269 12.05 4.20 -17.15
C ILE A 269 12.10 5.71 -17.30
N PHE A 270 11.56 6.46 -16.33
CA PHE A 270 11.61 7.92 -16.35
C PHE A 270 13.05 8.43 -16.38
N ALA A 271 13.90 7.99 -15.45
CA ALA A 271 15.29 8.42 -15.39
C ALA A 271 16.09 8.04 -16.64
N SER A 272 15.89 6.82 -17.15
CA SER A 272 16.52 6.34 -18.38
C SER A 272 16.08 7.14 -19.60
N THR A 273 14.82 7.56 -19.65
CA THR A 273 14.29 8.42 -20.73
C THR A 273 14.99 9.77 -20.74
N LEU A 274 15.14 10.41 -19.57
CA LEU A 274 15.83 11.69 -19.45
C LEU A 274 17.30 11.58 -19.86
N PHE A 275 17.95 10.45 -19.55
CA PHE A 275 19.38 10.26 -19.79
C PHE A 275 19.73 9.80 -21.21
N LEU A 276 18.99 8.82 -21.75
CA LEU A 276 19.32 8.14 -23.01
C LEU A 276 18.64 8.78 -24.22
N ILE A 277 17.50 9.44 -24.04
CA ILE A 277 16.69 9.91 -25.16
C ILE A 277 16.86 11.43 -25.32
N PRO A 278 17.47 11.92 -26.41
CA PRO A 278 17.68 13.34 -26.61
C PRO A 278 16.35 14.09 -26.78
N LYS A 279 16.34 15.39 -26.47
CA LYS A 279 15.14 16.24 -26.58
C LYS A 279 14.53 16.35 -27.99
N SER A 280 15.30 16.04 -29.03
CA SER A 280 14.87 16.02 -30.43
C SER A 280 14.14 14.73 -30.82
N ALA A 281 14.36 13.62 -30.12
CA ALA A 281 13.78 12.31 -30.42
C ALA A 281 12.34 12.19 -29.90
N ILE A 282 11.42 12.95 -30.52
CA ILE A 282 10.02 13.06 -30.08
C ILE A 282 9.32 11.69 -30.07
N LEU A 283 9.50 10.88 -31.11
CA LEU A 283 8.81 9.58 -31.21
C LEU A 283 9.22 8.62 -30.07
N SER A 284 10.52 8.54 -29.77
CA SER A 284 11.02 7.73 -28.65
C SER A 284 10.52 8.25 -27.30
N ARG A 285 10.37 9.57 -27.14
CA ARG A 285 9.79 10.17 -25.92
C ARG A 285 8.30 9.88 -25.78
N ILE A 286 7.55 9.86 -26.88
CA ILE A 286 6.15 9.40 -26.90
C ILE A 286 6.07 7.93 -26.49
N GLY A 287 6.93 7.07 -27.06
CA GLY A 287 7.03 5.66 -26.66
C GLY A 287 7.33 5.49 -25.16
N ALA A 288 8.26 6.27 -24.61
CA ALA A 288 8.56 6.26 -23.18
C ALA A 288 7.37 6.71 -22.31
N ALA A 289 6.65 7.75 -22.72
CA ALA A 289 5.45 8.20 -22.01
C ALA A 289 4.31 7.16 -22.05
N LEU A 290 4.16 6.45 -23.17
CA LEU A 290 3.23 5.32 -23.28
C LEU A 290 3.64 4.18 -22.35
N ALA A 291 4.93 3.84 -22.29
CA ALA A 291 5.44 2.83 -21.35
C ALA A 291 5.18 3.22 -19.88
N LEU A 292 5.39 4.49 -19.52
CA LEU A 292 5.04 5.02 -18.20
C LEU A 292 3.52 4.92 -17.94
N SER A 293 2.69 5.15 -18.96
CA SER A 293 1.23 5.01 -18.85
C SER A 293 0.81 3.57 -18.56
N CYS A 294 1.40 2.60 -19.27
CA CYS A 294 1.14 1.18 -19.05
C CYS A 294 1.57 0.73 -17.65
N LEU A 295 2.78 1.13 -17.21
CA LEU A 295 3.23 0.83 -15.85
C LEU A 295 2.34 1.47 -14.78
N GLN A 296 1.87 2.69 -15.01
CA GLN A 296 0.95 3.38 -14.11
C GLN A 296 -0.39 2.65 -14.02
N TYR A 297 -0.90 2.16 -15.16
CA TYR A 297 -2.12 1.35 -15.18
C TYR A 297 -1.96 0.04 -14.40
N SER A 298 -0.86 -0.70 -14.64
CA SER A 298 -0.54 -1.91 -13.88
C SER A 298 -0.38 -1.63 -12.39
N PHE A 299 0.21 -0.49 -12.02
CA PHE A 299 0.35 -0.08 -10.63
C PHE A 299 -1.02 0.10 -9.95
N TYR A 300 -2.00 0.65 -10.66
CA TYR A 300 -3.36 0.78 -10.14
C TYR A 300 -4.11 -0.53 -10.03
N THR A 301 -3.97 -1.44 -11.00
CA THR A 301 -4.59 -2.77 -10.91
C THR A 301 -4.04 -3.55 -9.72
N SER A 302 -2.72 -3.51 -9.49
CA SER A 302 -2.09 -4.14 -8.33
C SER A 302 -2.52 -3.49 -7.00
N LEU A 303 -2.73 -2.17 -6.97
CA LEU A 303 -3.30 -1.49 -5.79
C LEU A 303 -4.73 -1.95 -5.49
N LEU A 304 -5.58 -2.13 -6.51
CA LEU A 304 -6.94 -2.64 -6.35
C LEU A 304 -6.99 -4.08 -5.85
N GLU A 305 -5.96 -4.87 -6.16
CA GLU A 305 -5.80 -6.25 -5.70
C GLU A 305 -5.12 -6.35 -4.32
N SER A 306 -4.67 -5.24 -3.75
CA SER A 306 -4.01 -5.22 -2.45
C SER A 306 -5.00 -5.39 -1.28
N SER A 307 -4.46 -5.73 -0.11
CA SER A 307 -5.21 -5.78 1.15
C SER A 307 -5.38 -4.41 1.82
N LEU A 308 -4.92 -3.33 1.18
CA LEU A 308 -5.00 -1.98 1.75
C LEU A 308 -6.45 -1.49 1.84
N PRO A 309 -6.79 -0.68 2.85
CA PRO A 309 -8.08 0.00 2.91
C PRO A 309 -8.34 0.85 1.67
N GLN A 310 -9.59 0.92 1.22
CA GLN A 310 -10.02 1.64 0.02
C GLN A 310 -9.67 3.14 0.09
N ALA A 311 -9.78 3.75 1.28
CA ALA A 311 -9.35 5.12 1.54
C ALA A 311 -7.84 5.33 1.31
N GLN A 312 -7.00 4.37 1.71
CA GLN A 312 -5.54 4.45 1.50
C GLN A 312 -5.18 4.23 0.02
N ILE A 313 -5.81 3.25 -0.63
CA ILE A 313 -5.65 3.00 -2.08
C ILE A 313 -5.95 4.29 -2.86
N THR A 314 -7.03 4.97 -2.51
CA THR A 314 -7.45 6.22 -3.14
C THR A 314 -6.38 7.32 -2.98
N GLY A 315 -5.89 7.54 -1.76
CA GLY A 315 -4.88 8.55 -1.48
C GLY A 315 -3.56 8.30 -2.24
N ILE A 316 -3.08 7.05 -2.21
CA ILE A 316 -1.87 6.63 -2.95
C ILE A 316 -2.06 6.86 -4.44
N SER A 317 -3.23 6.53 -4.98
CA SER A 317 -3.49 6.61 -6.41
C SER A 317 -3.61 8.04 -6.92
N LEU A 318 -4.29 8.94 -6.18
CA LEU A 318 -4.35 10.36 -6.52
C LEU A 318 -2.95 10.99 -6.57
N PHE A 319 -2.12 10.71 -5.56
CA PHE A 319 -0.75 11.22 -5.50
C PHE A 319 0.13 10.64 -6.62
N SER A 320 0.03 9.34 -6.86
CA SER A 320 0.75 8.63 -7.92
C SER A 320 0.36 9.14 -9.32
N TRP A 321 -0.92 9.44 -9.56
CA TRP A 321 -1.37 10.07 -10.81
C TRP A 321 -0.71 11.43 -11.01
N GLY A 322 -0.67 12.25 -9.96
CA GLY A 322 -0.04 13.57 -10.02
C GLY A 322 1.46 13.50 -10.34
N LEU A 323 2.16 12.48 -9.81
CA LEU A 323 3.55 12.19 -10.16
C LEU A 323 3.69 11.73 -11.62
N TYR A 324 2.80 10.86 -12.10
CA TYR A 324 2.77 10.43 -13.50
C TYR A 324 2.55 11.62 -14.44
N ALA A 325 1.55 12.46 -14.18
CA ALA A 325 1.28 13.66 -14.98
C ALA A 325 2.48 14.63 -14.98
N ASN A 326 3.16 14.76 -13.84
CA ASN A 326 4.40 15.52 -13.73
C ASN A 326 5.55 14.91 -14.55
N GLY A 327 5.74 13.59 -14.51
CA GLY A 327 6.77 12.90 -15.29
C GLY A 327 6.51 12.98 -16.79
N ALA A 328 5.28 12.74 -17.21
CA ALA A 328 4.88 12.82 -18.62
C ALA A 328 5.02 14.25 -19.17
N GLU A 329 4.67 15.28 -18.39
CA GLU A 329 4.91 16.69 -18.74
C GLU A 329 6.40 16.97 -18.95
N GLN A 330 7.27 16.47 -18.06
CA GLN A 330 8.73 16.64 -18.20
C GLN A 330 9.28 15.99 -19.47
N VAL A 331 8.81 14.79 -19.78
CA VAL A 331 9.30 14.01 -20.93
C VAL A 331 8.82 14.63 -22.24
N LEU A 332 7.55 15.02 -22.33
CA LEU A 332 6.90 15.38 -23.60
C LEU A 332 6.85 16.89 -23.86
N LEU A 333 6.52 17.69 -22.84
CA LEU A 333 6.22 19.11 -23.00
C LEU A 333 7.43 19.98 -22.67
N SER A 334 7.93 19.89 -21.44
CA SER A 334 9.17 20.59 -21.04
C SER A 334 10.42 19.99 -21.70
N ARG A 335 10.36 18.72 -22.13
CA ARG A 335 11.42 17.97 -22.80
C ARG A 335 12.77 18.06 -22.07
N TYR A 336 12.73 17.73 -20.80
CA TYR A 336 13.92 17.58 -19.97
C TYR A 336 14.85 16.51 -20.52
N ASP A 337 16.15 16.79 -20.52
CA ASP A 337 17.22 15.87 -20.93
C ASP A 337 18.32 15.78 -19.85
N ALA A 338 19.41 15.07 -20.15
CA ALA A 338 20.51 14.82 -19.23
C ALA A 338 21.24 16.10 -18.75
N ASP A 339 21.15 17.20 -19.52
CA ASP A 339 21.82 18.46 -19.23
C ASP A 339 21.03 19.31 -18.23
N ASP A 340 19.70 19.14 -18.22
CA ASP A 340 18.80 19.84 -17.29
C ASP A 340 18.82 19.22 -15.87
N VAL A 341 19.44 18.06 -15.68
CA VAL A 341 19.57 17.42 -14.35
C VAL A 341 20.47 18.31 -13.48
N PRO A 342 20.01 18.79 -12.31
CA PRO A 342 20.72 19.79 -11.54
C PRO A 342 22.09 19.26 -11.06
N MET A 343 23.15 19.74 -11.70
CA MET A 343 24.55 19.51 -11.33
C MET A 343 25.02 20.61 -10.38
N ALA A 344 24.31 20.78 -9.27
CA ALA A 344 24.27 22.04 -8.52
C ALA A 344 25.59 22.56 -7.88
N LYS A 345 26.78 22.01 -8.17
CA LYS A 345 28.05 22.62 -7.73
C LYS A 345 29.37 22.09 -8.34
N GLU A 346 29.36 21.29 -9.39
CA GLU A 346 30.56 20.55 -9.82
C GLU A 346 31.09 20.93 -11.22
N ARG A 347 30.65 22.07 -11.78
CA ARG A 347 31.28 22.61 -13.00
C ARG A 347 32.75 23.03 -12.78
N HIS A 348 33.19 23.11 -11.51
CA HIS A 348 34.55 23.49 -11.10
C HIS A 348 35.42 22.31 -10.63
N SER A 349 34.91 21.08 -10.54
CA SER A 349 35.73 19.90 -10.26
C SER A 349 35.64 18.95 -11.44
N ASP A 350 36.78 18.65 -12.07
CA ASP A 350 36.90 17.79 -13.27
C ASP A 350 36.53 16.31 -13.05
N ARG A 351 35.76 16.01 -11.99
CA ARG A 351 35.38 14.67 -11.58
C ARG A 351 34.07 14.29 -12.24
N ARG A 352 34.14 13.44 -13.28
CA ARG A 352 32.93 12.83 -13.87
C ARG A 352 32.15 12.08 -12.79
N LEU A 353 30.95 12.56 -12.48
CA LEU A 353 29.99 11.88 -11.60
C LEU A 353 29.71 10.46 -12.10
N SER A 354 29.61 9.50 -11.16
CA SER A 354 29.18 8.14 -11.47
C SER A 354 27.82 8.14 -12.16
N THR A 355 27.65 7.25 -13.15
CA THR A 355 26.38 7.03 -13.85
C THR A 355 25.23 6.78 -12.87
N VAL A 356 25.51 6.09 -11.76
CA VAL A 356 24.54 5.81 -10.68
C VAL A 356 24.06 7.10 -10.02
N THR A 357 24.97 8.01 -9.68
CA THR A 357 24.61 9.29 -9.04
C THR A 357 23.78 10.17 -9.98
N ARG A 358 24.07 10.16 -11.28
CA ARG A 358 23.27 10.88 -12.29
C ARG A 358 21.87 10.28 -12.41
N LEU A 359 21.76 8.95 -12.43
CA LEU A 359 20.48 8.24 -12.51
C LEU A 359 19.62 8.53 -11.26
N LEU A 360 20.19 8.47 -10.06
CA LEU A 360 19.49 8.81 -8.81
C LEU A 360 18.99 10.26 -8.79
N ARG A 361 19.78 11.22 -9.30
CA ARG A 361 19.33 12.63 -9.43
C ARG A 361 18.20 12.78 -10.45
N ALA A 362 18.27 12.06 -11.57
CA ALA A 362 17.19 12.03 -12.57
C ALA A 362 15.90 11.42 -11.99
N MET A 363 15.99 10.36 -11.18
CA MET A 363 14.84 9.83 -10.43
C MET A 363 14.25 10.90 -9.50
N GLY A 364 15.09 11.70 -8.83
CA GLY A 364 14.64 12.83 -8.00
C GLY A 364 13.80 13.87 -8.74
N MET A 365 14.01 14.06 -10.05
CA MET A 365 13.20 14.98 -10.87
C MET A 365 11.75 14.52 -11.03
N TYR A 366 11.48 13.21 -10.90
CA TYR A 366 10.12 12.68 -10.90
C TYR A 366 9.30 13.25 -9.75
N PHE A 367 9.95 13.45 -8.59
CA PHE A 367 9.37 14.02 -7.38
C PHE A 367 9.47 15.55 -7.31
N SER A 368 10.13 16.21 -8.27
CA SER A 368 10.26 17.67 -8.32
C SER A 368 9.00 18.34 -8.88
N LEU A 369 7.89 18.19 -8.15
CA LEU A 369 6.55 18.70 -8.49
C LEU A 369 6.51 20.23 -8.60
N ARG A 370 7.30 20.92 -7.76
CA ARG A 370 7.43 22.39 -7.74
C ARG A 370 8.53 22.94 -8.64
N ARG A 371 9.31 22.07 -9.31
CA ARG A 371 10.44 22.44 -10.18
C ARG A 371 11.50 23.29 -9.45
N VAL A 372 11.72 23.06 -8.16
CA VAL A 372 12.66 23.86 -7.35
C VAL A 372 14.08 23.68 -7.91
N GLY A 373 14.73 24.77 -8.28
CA GLY A 373 16.07 24.74 -8.88
C GLY A 373 16.10 24.24 -10.33
N LEU A 374 14.93 24.09 -10.98
CA LEU A 374 14.80 23.64 -12.37
C LEU A 374 14.15 24.72 -13.25
N ARG A 375 14.21 24.53 -14.57
CA ARG A 375 13.56 25.41 -15.54
C ARG A 375 12.03 25.42 -15.33
N GLY A 376 11.47 26.61 -15.15
CA GLY A 376 10.03 26.74 -14.89
C GLY A 376 9.63 26.47 -13.44
N GLU A 377 10.57 26.67 -12.50
CA GLU A 377 10.29 26.79 -11.06
C GLU A 377 9.05 27.67 -10.80
N ILE A 378 8.15 27.19 -9.93
CA ILE A 378 7.02 27.99 -9.47
C ILE A 378 7.54 28.94 -8.40
N SER A 379 7.81 30.18 -8.83
CA SER A 379 8.43 31.24 -8.05
C SER A 379 7.85 31.38 -6.64
N MET A 380 8.76 31.38 -5.67
CA MET A 380 8.53 31.64 -4.26
C MET A 380 8.91 33.08 -3.94
N LYS A 381 8.13 33.79 -3.10
CA LYS A 381 8.48 35.16 -2.69
C LYS A 381 9.83 35.25 -1.95
N LYS A 382 10.29 34.19 -1.28
CA LYS A 382 11.64 34.10 -0.67
C LYS A 382 11.99 32.66 -0.28
N ARG A 383 13.19 32.19 -0.60
CA ARG A 383 13.79 30.99 0.04
C ARG A 383 14.43 31.46 1.34
N VAL A 384 13.97 30.93 2.48
CA VAL A 384 14.54 31.27 3.78
C VAL A 384 15.43 30.10 4.20
N PRO A 385 16.75 30.31 4.37
CA PRO A 385 17.61 29.29 4.93
C PRO A 385 17.09 28.95 6.33
N SER A 386 16.82 27.68 6.58
CA SER A 386 16.34 27.20 7.87
C SER A 386 17.28 26.13 8.38
N ASN A 387 17.51 26.11 9.70
CA ASN A 387 18.23 25.03 10.34
C ASN A 387 17.44 23.72 10.15
N SER A 388 18.10 22.67 9.67
CA SER A 388 17.47 21.37 9.40
C SER A 388 16.72 20.81 10.61
N ILE A 389 17.26 20.99 11.83
CA ILE A 389 16.59 20.51 13.06
C ILE A 389 15.30 21.30 13.29
N LEU A 390 15.37 22.63 13.23
CA LEU A 390 14.21 23.50 13.42
C LEU A 390 13.12 23.23 12.38
N PHE A 391 13.52 23.04 11.13
CA PHE A 391 12.63 22.69 10.03
C PHE A 391 11.94 21.35 10.29
N VAL A 392 12.70 20.30 10.61
CA VAL A 392 12.16 18.97 10.88
C VAL A 392 11.21 19.00 12.08
N THR A 393 11.59 19.64 13.18
CA THR A 393 10.72 19.78 14.37
C THR A 393 9.43 20.50 14.02
N THR A 394 9.50 21.59 13.25
CA THR A 394 8.32 22.35 12.81
C THR A 394 7.41 21.47 11.94
N LYS A 395 7.98 20.66 11.04
CA LYS A 395 7.22 19.73 10.20
C LYS A 395 6.59 18.59 10.98
N ILE A 396 7.27 18.06 12.00
CA ILE A 396 6.71 17.05 12.89
C ILE A 396 5.51 17.63 13.65
N VAL A 397 5.65 18.81 14.26
CA VAL A 397 4.54 19.49 14.97
C VAL A 397 3.36 19.76 14.04
N GLU A 398 3.63 20.25 12.83
CA GLU A 398 2.62 20.47 11.79
C GLU A 398 1.89 19.17 11.42
N CYS A 399 2.63 18.07 11.23
CA CYS A 399 2.05 16.76 10.91
C CYS A 399 1.19 16.23 12.05
N VAL A 400 1.64 16.35 13.31
CA VAL A 400 0.85 15.94 14.48
C VAL A 400 -0.46 16.74 14.54
N GLY A 401 -0.40 18.07 14.38
CA GLY A 401 -1.60 18.90 14.36
C GLY A 401 -2.57 18.53 13.23
N CYS A 402 -2.07 18.33 12.00
CA CYS A 402 -2.89 17.92 10.87
C CYS A 402 -3.50 16.51 11.09
N TYR A 403 -2.73 15.60 11.68
CA TYR A 403 -3.20 14.24 12.00
C TYR A 403 -4.35 14.28 13.00
N LEU A 404 -4.21 15.03 14.09
CA LEU A 404 -5.24 15.14 15.13
C LEU A 404 -6.53 15.78 14.59
N ILE A 405 -6.43 16.81 13.75
CA ILE A 405 -7.60 17.41 13.10
C ILE A 405 -8.29 16.39 12.19
N LEU A 406 -7.51 15.68 11.37
CA LEU A 406 -8.05 14.69 10.44
C LEU A 406 -8.72 13.53 11.21
N ASP A 407 -8.09 13.04 12.27
CA ASP A 407 -8.63 11.99 13.14
C ASP A 407 -9.93 12.42 13.82
N ALA A 408 -9.99 13.64 14.36
CA ALA A 408 -11.22 14.18 14.96
C ALA A 408 -12.37 14.28 13.96
N ILE A 409 -12.11 14.74 12.73
CA ILE A 409 -13.14 14.83 11.68
C ILE A 409 -13.60 13.44 11.23
N LEU A 410 -12.68 12.48 11.09
CA LEU A 410 -13.00 11.11 10.67
C LEU A 410 -13.75 10.30 11.74
N LEU A 411 -13.72 10.74 13.01
CA LEU A 411 -14.52 10.17 14.10
C LEU A 411 -15.97 10.68 14.12
N ALA A 412 -16.29 11.73 13.36
CA ALA A 412 -17.66 12.23 13.28
C ALA A 412 -18.62 11.12 12.84
N PRO A 413 -19.82 11.04 13.43
CA PRO A 413 -20.81 10.04 13.04
C PRO A 413 -21.15 10.21 11.56
N ARG A 414 -21.43 9.09 10.90
CA ARG A 414 -21.83 9.13 9.50
C ARG A 414 -23.16 9.88 9.35
N PRO A 415 -23.30 10.70 8.31
CA PRO A 415 -24.55 11.40 8.08
C PRO A 415 -25.68 10.42 7.77
N GLU A 416 -26.89 10.80 8.15
CA GLU A 416 -28.07 10.03 7.83
C GLU A 416 -28.29 9.97 6.31
N GLY A 417 -28.70 8.81 5.80
CA GLY A 417 -28.80 8.57 4.34
C GLY A 417 -29.73 9.55 3.62
N HIS A 418 -30.72 10.10 4.32
CA HIS A 418 -31.66 11.07 3.78
C HIS A 418 -31.01 12.44 3.46
N LEU A 419 -29.86 12.80 4.07
CA LEU A 419 -29.16 14.07 3.85
C LEU A 419 -28.27 14.06 2.60
N ILE A 420 -27.90 12.86 2.12
CA ILE A 420 -26.92 12.64 1.04
C ILE A 420 -27.54 12.04 -0.22
N THR A 421 -28.86 12.17 -0.40
CA THR A 421 -29.57 11.63 -1.56
C THR A 421 -29.14 12.31 -2.88
N ARG A 422 -29.35 11.62 -4.01
CA ARG A 422 -29.03 12.15 -5.35
C ARG A 422 -29.79 13.43 -5.68
N GLU A 423 -31.02 13.57 -5.21
CA GLU A 423 -31.82 14.78 -5.42
C GLU A 423 -31.18 15.99 -4.72
N LYS A 424 -30.69 15.81 -3.49
CA LYS A 424 -30.03 16.87 -2.71
C LYS A 424 -28.63 17.25 -3.23
N GLN A 425 -28.02 16.38 -4.03
CA GLN A 425 -26.78 16.66 -4.77
C GLN A 425 -27.00 17.62 -5.95
N SER A 426 -28.24 17.79 -6.42
CA SER A 426 -28.56 18.59 -7.62
C SER A 426 -28.01 20.02 -7.57
N LEU A 427 -27.49 20.47 -8.71
CA LEU A 427 -27.03 21.85 -8.90
C LEU A 427 -28.19 22.82 -9.14
N PHE A 428 -29.30 22.37 -9.71
CA PHE A 428 -30.37 23.26 -10.17
C PHE A 428 -31.62 23.21 -9.31
N ASN A 429 -31.95 22.04 -8.74
CA ASN A 429 -33.14 21.89 -7.91
C ASN A 429 -32.84 22.21 -6.43
N LEU A 430 -32.55 23.48 -6.14
CA LEU A 430 -32.22 23.93 -4.77
C LEU A 430 -33.46 24.24 -3.93
N SER A 431 -34.63 24.41 -4.56
CA SER A 431 -35.90 24.71 -3.89
C SER A 431 -36.44 23.57 -3.03
N SER A 432 -35.97 22.33 -3.27
CA SER A 432 -36.37 21.15 -2.51
C SER A 432 -35.56 20.96 -1.22
N LEU A 433 -34.59 21.83 -0.92
CA LEU A 433 -33.72 21.70 0.24
C LEU A 433 -34.37 22.32 1.48
N THR A 434 -34.36 21.57 2.58
CA THR A 434 -34.79 22.09 3.89
C THR A 434 -33.68 22.94 4.53
N CYS A 435 -34.00 23.62 5.64
CA CYS A 435 -32.98 24.32 6.44
C CYS A 435 -31.90 23.37 6.97
N GLU A 436 -32.31 22.16 7.38
CA GLU A 436 -31.41 21.09 7.81
C GLU A 436 -30.46 20.68 6.68
N ASP A 437 -30.98 20.49 5.47
CA ASP A 437 -30.17 20.15 4.29
C ASP A 437 -29.14 21.23 3.98
N LEU A 438 -29.52 22.50 4.12
CA LEU A 438 -28.62 23.63 3.90
C LEU A 438 -27.51 23.69 4.95
N ILE A 439 -27.85 23.49 6.23
CA ILE A 439 -26.88 23.44 7.33
C ILE A 439 -25.91 22.27 7.13
N PHE A 440 -26.43 21.10 6.77
CA PHE A 440 -25.61 19.93 6.46
C PHE A 440 -24.72 20.16 5.25
N ARG A 441 -25.23 20.77 4.17
CA ARG A 441 -24.46 21.09 2.97
C ARG A 441 -23.30 22.03 3.27
N ILE A 442 -23.53 23.08 4.07
CA ILE A 442 -22.49 24.04 4.47
C ILE A 442 -21.43 23.35 5.34
N SER A 443 -21.85 22.63 6.39
CA SER A 443 -20.93 21.99 7.34
C SER A 443 -20.11 20.87 6.70
N SER A 444 -20.74 20.00 5.90
CA SER A 444 -20.07 18.92 5.17
C SER A 444 -19.12 19.45 4.10
N SER A 445 -19.50 20.53 3.39
CA SER A 445 -18.60 21.19 2.43
C SER A 445 -17.36 21.72 3.14
N LEU A 446 -17.52 22.47 4.23
CA LEU A 446 -16.40 22.99 5.02
C LEU A 446 -15.50 21.85 5.52
N GLY A 447 -16.11 20.79 6.07
CA GLY A 447 -15.39 19.60 6.53
C GLY A 447 -14.54 18.97 5.43
N ASN A 448 -15.10 18.77 4.23
CA ASN A 448 -14.38 18.24 3.07
C ASN A 448 -13.18 19.11 2.67
N TRP A 449 -13.34 20.43 2.64
CA TRP A 449 -12.24 21.35 2.31
C TRP A 449 -11.14 21.33 3.37
N VAL A 450 -11.50 21.21 4.65
CA VAL A 450 -10.54 21.03 5.74
C VAL A 450 -9.81 19.71 5.60
N ILE A 451 -10.51 18.59 5.35
CA ILE A 451 -9.91 17.26 5.11
C ILE A 451 -8.89 17.34 3.97
N GLY A 452 -9.26 17.91 2.82
CA GLY A 452 -8.36 18.06 1.68
C GLY A 452 -7.12 18.90 2.02
N TYR A 453 -7.31 20.03 2.73
CA TYR A 453 -6.22 20.90 3.15
C TYR A 453 -5.24 20.20 4.11
N VAL A 454 -5.73 19.56 5.16
CA VAL A 454 -4.87 18.89 6.16
C VAL A 454 -4.20 17.65 5.58
N SER A 455 -4.88 16.90 4.70
CA SER A 455 -4.33 15.68 4.10
C SER A 455 -3.12 15.97 3.22
N VAL A 456 -3.22 16.99 2.35
CA VAL A 456 -2.11 17.39 1.47
C VAL A 456 -0.93 17.91 2.29
N ARG A 457 -1.18 18.67 3.36
CA ARG A 457 -0.14 19.17 4.26
C ARG A 457 0.52 18.08 5.08
N LEU A 458 -0.25 17.12 5.58
CA LEU A 458 0.26 15.97 6.31
C LEU A 458 1.20 15.15 5.43
N ALA A 459 0.76 14.79 4.22
CA ALA A 459 1.57 14.02 3.28
C ALA A 459 2.87 14.76 2.90
N HIS A 460 2.76 16.04 2.53
CA HIS A 460 3.91 16.84 2.16
C HIS A 460 4.87 17.08 3.34
N GLY A 461 4.34 17.38 4.54
CA GLY A 461 5.12 17.61 5.74
C GLY A 461 5.88 16.37 6.17
N PHE A 462 5.26 15.19 6.08
CA PHE A 462 5.88 13.92 6.38
C PHE A 462 7.05 13.62 5.43
N VAL A 463 6.83 13.71 4.12
CA VAL A 463 7.89 13.47 3.12
C VAL A 463 9.01 14.51 3.27
N ALA A 464 8.69 15.77 3.56
CA ALA A 464 9.68 16.81 3.80
C ALA A 464 10.56 16.51 5.02
N ALA A 465 9.95 16.15 6.15
CA ALA A 465 10.65 15.83 7.39
C ALA A 465 11.59 14.64 7.19
N VAL A 466 11.08 13.54 6.60
CA VAL A 466 11.87 12.33 6.35
C VAL A 466 13.01 12.61 5.37
N SER A 467 12.76 13.35 4.29
CA SER A 467 13.78 13.65 3.26
C SER A 467 14.92 14.51 3.81
N VAL A 468 14.61 15.49 4.66
CA VAL A 468 15.63 16.34 5.31
C VAL A 468 16.38 15.56 6.40
N LEU A 469 15.68 14.72 7.18
CA LEU A 469 16.29 13.90 8.22
C LEU A 469 17.26 12.86 7.66
N LEU A 470 16.94 12.26 6.50
CA LEU A 470 17.82 11.35 5.77
C LEU A 470 18.94 12.06 5.00
N GLY A 471 19.00 13.40 5.02
CA GLY A 471 20.02 14.17 4.31
C GLY A 471 19.88 14.15 2.77
N LEU A 472 18.71 13.76 2.25
CA LEU A 472 18.46 13.69 0.81
C LEU A 472 18.23 15.07 0.17
N CYS A 473 17.70 16.02 0.94
CA CYS A 473 17.34 17.36 0.49
C CYS A 473 17.62 18.40 1.58
N LYS A 474 17.70 19.68 1.20
CA LYS A 474 17.77 20.80 2.13
C LYS A 474 16.38 21.30 2.50
N PRO A 475 16.20 21.95 3.66
CA PRO A 475 14.94 22.64 4.01
C PRO A 475 14.44 23.61 2.93
N GLU A 476 15.37 24.25 2.22
CA GLU A 476 15.09 25.21 1.15
C GLU A 476 14.43 24.58 -0.10
N ASP A 477 14.58 23.26 -0.27
CA ASP A 477 13.99 22.52 -1.39
C ASP A 477 12.50 22.24 -1.18
N TRP A 478 11.95 22.57 -0.01
CA TRP A 478 10.57 22.29 0.41
C TRP A 478 9.75 23.58 0.58
N PRO A 479 9.32 24.22 -0.52
CA PRO A 479 8.54 25.45 -0.50
C PRO A 479 7.18 25.28 0.19
N HIS A 480 6.61 26.40 0.66
CA HIS A 480 5.23 26.41 1.16
C HIS A 480 4.26 26.03 0.04
N LEU A 481 3.32 25.12 0.38
CA LEU A 481 2.30 24.62 -0.53
C LEU A 481 1.23 25.65 -0.87
N ASN A 482 0.86 26.48 0.11
CA ASN A 482 -0.28 27.37 0.05
C ASN A 482 0.15 28.83 0.07
N GLY A 483 -0.66 29.68 -0.57
CA GLY A 483 -0.57 31.13 -0.45
C GLY A 483 -1.16 31.66 0.88
N PRO A 484 -1.13 32.98 1.09
CA PRO A 484 -1.71 33.60 2.27
C PRO A 484 -3.25 33.52 2.26
N ILE A 485 -3.87 33.43 3.44
CA ILE A 485 -5.34 33.37 3.62
C ILE A 485 -6.02 34.63 3.06
N SER A 486 -5.33 35.77 3.02
CA SER A 486 -5.85 37.00 2.39
C SER A 486 -6.17 36.84 0.89
N SER A 487 -5.70 35.77 0.23
CA SER A 487 -6.05 35.46 -1.16
C SER A 487 -7.39 34.73 -1.33
N TRP A 488 -8.18 34.52 -0.27
CA TRP A 488 -9.54 33.94 -0.32
C TRP A 488 -10.62 34.92 -0.81
N SER A 489 -10.29 35.84 -1.69
CA SER A 489 -11.26 36.83 -2.18
C SER A 489 -11.99 36.39 -3.44
N THR A 490 -11.51 35.39 -4.17
CA THR A 490 -12.08 35.00 -5.47
C THR A 490 -11.78 33.54 -5.77
N ILE A 491 -12.56 32.90 -6.65
CA ILE A 491 -12.30 31.52 -7.09
C ILE A 491 -10.97 31.46 -7.84
N ARG A 492 -10.67 32.49 -8.65
CA ARG A 492 -9.40 32.61 -9.36
C ARG A 492 -8.20 32.66 -8.42
N THR A 493 -8.24 33.48 -7.37
CA THR A 493 -7.13 33.61 -6.41
C THR A 493 -7.05 32.42 -5.47
N PHE A 494 -8.18 31.78 -5.15
CA PHE A 494 -8.20 30.55 -4.39
C PHE A 494 -7.37 29.45 -5.07
N TRP A 495 -7.70 29.07 -6.31
CA TRP A 495 -6.94 28.05 -7.05
C TRP A 495 -5.55 28.53 -7.50
N GLY A 496 -5.48 29.78 -7.96
CA GLY A 496 -4.29 30.37 -8.54
C GLY A 496 -3.24 30.82 -7.53
N THR A 497 -3.53 30.85 -6.24
CA THR A 497 -2.58 31.36 -5.22
C THR A 497 -2.69 30.59 -3.91
N PHE A 498 -3.88 30.42 -3.34
CA PHE A 498 -4.04 29.82 -2.03
C PHE A 498 -3.91 28.29 -2.01
N TRP A 499 -4.68 27.60 -2.85
CA TRP A 499 -4.75 26.14 -2.88
C TRP A 499 -3.37 25.54 -3.19
N HIS A 500 -3.17 24.25 -2.92
CA HIS A 500 -1.84 23.65 -3.03
C HIS A 500 -1.23 23.90 -4.42
N GLN A 501 -0.02 24.45 -4.46
CA GLN A 501 0.67 24.76 -5.72
C GLN A 501 1.50 23.58 -6.23
N LEU A 502 1.33 22.39 -5.64
CA LEU A 502 2.12 21.20 -5.87
C LEU A 502 2.07 20.73 -7.34
N PHE A 503 0.87 20.55 -7.90
CA PHE A 503 0.68 20.05 -9.27
C PHE A 503 0.50 21.15 -10.33
N ARG A 504 0.74 22.41 -9.99
CA ARG A 504 0.41 23.53 -10.90
C ARG A 504 1.06 23.36 -12.27
N LYS A 505 2.37 23.10 -12.32
CA LYS A 505 3.10 22.96 -13.60
C LYS A 505 2.68 21.72 -14.38
N ALA A 506 2.49 20.60 -13.68
CA ALA A 506 2.00 19.38 -14.29
C ALA A 506 0.65 19.62 -15.01
N LEU A 507 -0.31 20.28 -14.35
CA LEU A 507 -1.63 20.52 -14.92
C LEU A 507 -1.63 21.64 -15.98
N THR A 508 -0.99 22.77 -15.73
CA THR A 508 -0.97 23.88 -16.69
C THR A 508 -0.17 23.56 -17.94
N GLY A 509 0.86 22.70 -17.85
CA GLY A 509 1.63 22.26 -19.01
C GLY A 509 0.73 21.58 -20.05
N TRP A 510 -0.10 20.64 -19.61
CA TRP A 510 -1.11 20.00 -20.47
C TRP A 510 -2.19 20.96 -20.96
N GLY A 511 -2.61 21.90 -20.11
CA GLY A 511 -3.56 22.96 -20.48
C GLY A 511 -3.02 23.94 -21.54
N ASP A 512 -1.70 24.17 -21.56
CA ASP A 512 -1.02 25.04 -22.53
C ASP A 512 -0.75 24.34 -23.86
N PHE A 513 -0.65 23.00 -23.87
CA PHE A 513 -0.27 22.23 -25.05
C PHE A 513 -1.22 22.44 -26.24
N ILE A 514 -2.52 22.25 -26.05
CA ILE A 514 -3.48 22.36 -27.16
C ILE A 514 -3.53 23.82 -27.69
N PRO A 515 -3.68 24.86 -26.84
CA PRO A 515 -3.71 26.24 -27.31
C PRO A 515 -2.42 26.69 -27.99
N ASP A 516 -1.23 26.31 -27.49
CA ASP A 516 0.05 26.75 -28.07
C ASP A 516 0.49 25.93 -29.28
N ARG A 517 0.34 24.60 -29.24
CA ARG A 517 0.96 23.70 -30.22
C ARG A 517 0.00 23.20 -31.28
N VAL A 518 -1.25 22.92 -30.90
CA VAL A 518 -2.27 22.37 -31.81
C VAL A 518 -3.00 23.51 -32.52
N LEU A 519 -3.60 24.42 -31.75
CA LEU A 519 -4.43 25.50 -32.27
C LEU A 519 -3.66 26.80 -32.55
N ARG A 520 -2.43 26.93 -32.03
CA ARG A 520 -1.55 28.11 -32.20
C ARG A 520 -2.26 29.44 -31.89
N LEU A 521 -3.06 29.47 -30.83
CA LEU A 521 -3.81 30.65 -30.42
C LEU A 521 -2.88 31.77 -29.95
N ARG A 522 -3.18 33.01 -30.35
CA ARG A 522 -2.43 34.19 -29.89
C ARG A 522 -2.60 34.39 -28.39
N ARG A 523 -1.49 34.34 -27.65
CA ARG A 523 -1.46 34.63 -26.21
C ARG A 523 -1.96 36.05 -25.92
N GLY A 524 -2.71 36.19 -24.82
CA GLY A 524 -3.35 37.44 -24.41
C GLY A 524 -4.80 37.61 -24.87
N THR A 525 -5.27 36.81 -25.83
CA THR A 525 -6.69 36.79 -26.22
C THR A 525 -7.55 36.09 -25.15
N LEU A 526 -8.83 36.46 -25.04
CA LEU A 526 -9.79 35.80 -24.15
C LEU A 526 -9.94 34.31 -24.49
N LEU A 527 -10.00 33.98 -25.79
CA LEU A 527 -10.06 32.60 -26.26
C LEU A 527 -8.84 31.79 -25.78
N SER A 528 -7.63 32.33 -25.92
CA SER A 528 -6.42 31.69 -25.39
C SER A 528 -6.43 31.58 -23.86
N ARG A 529 -6.98 32.56 -23.13
CA ARG A 529 -7.01 32.53 -21.66
C ARG A 529 -7.97 31.45 -21.17
N TYR A 530 -9.19 31.42 -21.68
CA TYR A 530 -10.23 30.51 -21.20
C TYR A 530 -10.05 29.09 -21.71
N SER A 531 -9.53 28.88 -22.93
CA SER A 531 -9.21 27.52 -23.40
C SER A 531 -8.16 26.84 -22.52
N ARG A 532 -7.08 27.54 -22.15
CA ARG A 532 -6.07 27.04 -21.21
C ARG A 532 -6.65 26.71 -19.85
N LEU A 533 -7.52 27.59 -19.34
CA LEU A 533 -8.16 27.41 -18.04
C LEU A 533 -9.04 26.16 -18.03
N ILE A 534 -9.91 26.00 -19.03
CA ILE A 534 -10.80 24.83 -19.18
C ILE A 534 -9.97 23.55 -19.29
N LEU A 535 -8.94 23.53 -20.15
CA LEU A 535 -8.10 22.35 -20.33
C LEU A 535 -7.28 21.98 -19.09
N THR A 536 -6.83 22.97 -18.32
CA THR A 536 -6.13 22.74 -17.06
C THR A 536 -7.05 22.07 -16.04
N PHE A 537 -8.28 22.59 -15.87
CA PHE A 537 -9.26 21.99 -14.96
C PHE A 537 -9.77 20.64 -15.46
N PHE A 538 -9.90 20.45 -16.78
CA PHE A 538 -10.21 19.14 -17.37
C PHE A 538 -9.12 18.10 -17.08
N THR A 539 -7.85 18.48 -17.16
CA THR A 539 -6.74 17.59 -16.77
C THR A 539 -6.82 17.24 -15.27
N SER A 540 -7.21 18.19 -14.42
CA SER A 540 -7.50 17.92 -13.00
C SER A 540 -8.70 16.99 -12.80
N ALA A 541 -9.75 17.12 -13.63
CA ALA A 541 -10.91 16.24 -13.59
C ALA A 541 -10.51 14.79 -13.89
N LEU A 542 -9.70 14.58 -14.94
CA LEU A 542 -9.18 13.27 -15.32
C LEU A 542 -8.32 12.62 -14.22
N MET A 543 -7.56 13.44 -13.47
CA MET A 543 -6.82 12.97 -12.29
C MET A 543 -7.76 12.39 -11.24
N HIS A 544 -8.85 13.09 -10.95
CA HIS A 544 -9.77 12.72 -9.89
C HIS A 544 -10.76 11.64 -10.32
N ARG A 545 -10.92 11.37 -11.62
CA ARG A 545 -11.76 10.28 -12.13
C ARG A 545 -11.41 8.91 -11.55
N CYS A 546 -10.16 8.72 -11.10
CA CYS A 546 -9.75 7.50 -10.43
C CYS A 546 -10.58 7.20 -9.16
N LEU A 547 -11.15 8.24 -8.53
CA LEU A 547 -12.07 8.11 -7.39
C LEU A 547 -13.30 7.26 -7.72
N HIS A 548 -13.84 7.35 -8.94
CA HIS A 548 -14.97 6.50 -9.36
C HIS A 548 -14.63 5.01 -9.26
N TYR A 549 -13.44 4.64 -9.75
CA TYR A 549 -12.97 3.26 -9.75
C TYR A 549 -12.60 2.79 -8.35
N PHE A 550 -11.92 3.62 -7.56
CA PHE A 550 -11.45 3.23 -6.24
C PHE A 550 -12.58 3.17 -5.23
N TYR A 551 -13.51 4.13 -5.21
CA TYR A 551 -14.68 4.09 -4.33
C TYR A 551 -15.81 3.19 -4.83
N ARG A 552 -15.68 2.64 -6.06
CA ARG A 552 -16.71 1.81 -6.72
C ARG A 552 -18.08 2.49 -6.70
N LEU A 553 -18.09 3.77 -7.11
CA LEU A 553 -19.30 4.58 -7.16
C LEU A 553 -20.34 3.93 -8.07
N GLU A 554 -21.62 4.11 -7.74
CA GLU A 554 -22.73 3.41 -8.41
C GLU A 554 -22.90 3.82 -9.88
N ALA A 555 -23.51 2.93 -10.67
CA ALA A 555 -23.86 3.20 -12.06
C ALA A 555 -24.83 4.39 -12.16
N GLY A 556 -24.35 5.52 -12.68
CA GLY A 556 -25.12 6.78 -12.80
C GLY A 556 -24.37 8.02 -12.31
N GLU A 557 -23.25 7.85 -11.59
CA GLU A 557 -22.50 8.97 -10.99
C GLU A 557 -21.22 9.34 -11.72
N TRP A 558 -20.99 8.76 -12.91
CA TRP A 558 -19.70 8.78 -13.62
C TRP A 558 -19.10 10.13 -13.97
N TYR A 559 -19.87 11.22 -13.88
CA TYR A 559 -19.47 12.55 -14.32
C TYR A 559 -19.55 13.61 -13.21
N GLU A 560 -19.92 13.24 -11.99
CA GLU A 560 -20.20 14.19 -10.91
C GLU A 560 -18.92 14.88 -10.42
N ILE A 561 -17.82 14.13 -10.37
CA ILE A 561 -16.49 14.63 -10.01
C ILE A 561 -15.95 15.53 -11.12
N GLU A 562 -16.11 15.13 -12.39
CA GLU A 562 -15.69 15.92 -13.54
C GLU A 562 -16.47 17.23 -13.64
N THR A 563 -17.77 17.18 -13.35
CA THR A 563 -18.64 18.35 -13.31
C THR A 563 -18.13 19.37 -12.29
N PHE A 564 -17.73 18.93 -11.08
CA PHE A 564 -17.15 19.81 -10.08
C PHE A 564 -15.93 20.59 -10.61
N PHE A 565 -15.00 19.92 -11.30
CA PHE A 565 -13.80 20.56 -11.84
C PHE A 565 -14.10 21.45 -13.04
N LEU A 566 -15.03 21.07 -13.90
CA LEU A 566 -15.41 21.85 -15.10
C LEU A 566 -16.27 23.08 -14.77
N LEU A 567 -16.92 23.14 -13.61
CA LEU A 567 -17.61 24.34 -13.14
C LEU A 567 -16.65 25.46 -12.69
N GLN A 568 -15.44 25.11 -12.24
CA GLN A 568 -14.43 26.09 -11.79
C GLN A 568 -14.06 27.13 -12.87
N PRO A 569 -13.69 26.74 -14.10
CA PRO A 569 -13.38 27.72 -15.15
C PRO A 569 -14.59 28.59 -15.50
N LEU A 570 -15.81 28.04 -15.49
CA LEU A 570 -17.04 28.79 -15.76
C LEU A 570 -17.30 29.84 -14.68
N ALA A 571 -17.10 29.49 -13.42
CA ALA A 571 -17.24 30.41 -12.30
C ALA A 571 -16.18 31.53 -12.35
N ILE A 572 -14.96 31.21 -12.77
CA ILE A 572 -13.90 32.20 -13.00
C ILE A 572 -14.24 33.12 -14.19
N MET A 573 -14.85 32.60 -15.26
CA MET A 573 -15.31 33.43 -16.38
C MET A 573 -16.43 34.39 -15.96
N PHE A 574 -17.39 33.89 -15.17
CA PHE A 574 -18.45 34.70 -14.58
C PHE A 574 -17.88 35.79 -13.66
N GLU A 575 -16.93 35.43 -12.81
CA GLU A 575 -16.23 36.34 -11.90
C GLU A 575 -15.46 37.44 -12.65
N ASP A 576 -14.73 37.09 -13.72
CA ASP A 576 -14.06 38.05 -14.60
C ASP A 576 -15.08 39.03 -15.23
N ALA A 577 -16.23 38.53 -15.69
CA ALA A 577 -17.29 39.35 -16.28
C ALA A 577 -17.95 40.27 -15.25
N ALA A 578 -18.24 39.79 -14.04
CA ALA A 578 -18.78 40.58 -12.95
C ALA A 578 -17.81 41.68 -12.50
N GLN A 579 -16.50 41.38 -12.43
CA GLN A 579 -15.47 42.37 -12.12
C GLN A 579 -15.33 43.42 -13.23
N ALA A 580 -15.47 43.03 -14.49
CA ALA A 580 -15.47 43.97 -15.61
C ALA A 580 -16.72 44.87 -15.58
N ALA A 581 -17.90 44.31 -15.32
CA ALA A 581 -19.15 45.05 -15.22
C ALA A 581 -19.17 46.03 -14.05
N THR A 582 -18.56 45.67 -12.91
CA THR A 582 -18.53 46.50 -11.69
C THR A 582 -17.26 47.34 -11.56
N ALA A 583 -16.41 47.41 -12.59
CA ALA A 583 -15.13 48.12 -12.54
C ALA A 583 -15.24 49.62 -12.19
N HIS A 584 -16.39 50.23 -12.52
CA HIS A 584 -16.69 51.64 -12.25
C HIS A 584 -17.24 51.89 -10.83
N VAL A 585 -17.62 50.83 -10.09
CA VAL A 585 -18.16 50.96 -8.74
C VAL A 585 -16.99 51.10 -7.75
N PRO A 586 -16.89 52.22 -7.01
CA PRO A 586 -15.80 52.46 -6.07
C PRO A 586 -15.99 51.68 -4.77
N LEU A 587 -15.79 50.36 -4.82
CA LEU A 587 -15.75 49.52 -3.63
C LEU A 587 -14.40 49.63 -2.93
N SER A 588 -14.42 49.88 -1.63
CA SER A 588 -13.22 49.80 -0.79
C SER A 588 -12.60 48.40 -0.86
N ARG A 589 -11.27 48.30 -0.70
CA ARG A 589 -10.55 47.03 -0.70
C ARG A 589 -11.13 45.97 0.28
N PRO A 590 -11.46 46.29 1.55
CA PRO A 590 -12.03 45.30 2.46
C PRO A 590 -13.42 44.85 2.01
N LEU A 591 -14.28 45.77 1.53
CA LEU A 591 -15.61 45.41 1.07
C LEU A 591 -15.56 44.49 -0.15
N ARG A 592 -14.66 44.79 -1.11
CA ARG A 592 -14.43 43.92 -2.27
C ARG A 592 -13.97 42.52 -1.86
N TRP A 593 -13.12 42.43 -0.84
CA TRP A 593 -12.68 41.16 -0.28
C TRP A 593 -13.83 40.37 0.35
N ILE A 594 -14.67 41.02 1.17
CA ILE A 594 -15.82 40.40 1.83
C ILE A 594 -16.82 39.87 0.79
N VAL A 595 -17.20 40.69 -0.19
CA VAL A 595 -18.12 40.29 -1.26
C VAL A 595 -17.59 39.07 -2.01
N GLY A 596 -16.30 39.10 -2.37
CA GLY A 596 -15.66 38.00 -3.07
C GLY A 596 -15.51 36.73 -2.22
N PHE A 597 -15.26 36.86 -0.91
CA PHE A 597 -15.23 35.74 0.03
C PHE A 597 -16.62 35.11 0.21
N ILE A 598 -17.68 35.93 0.31
CA ILE A 598 -19.07 35.44 0.34
C ILE A 598 -19.38 34.66 -0.94
N TRP A 599 -19.01 35.20 -2.10
CA TRP A 599 -19.15 34.50 -3.39
C TRP A 599 -18.40 33.16 -3.40
N LEU A 600 -17.15 33.13 -2.94
CA LEU A 600 -16.36 31.90 -2.85
C LEU A 600 -17.05 30.84 -1.98
N CYS A 601 -17.52 31.22 -0.80
CA CYS A 601 -18.22 30.33 0.13
C CYS A 601 -19.55 29.83 -0.44
N ALA A 602 -20.33 30.71 -1.06
CA ALA A 602 -21.59 30.35 -1.70
C ALA A 602 -21.36 29.37 -2.85
N PHE A 603 -20.38 29.67 -3.72
CA PHE A 603 -20.03 28.82 -4.84
C PHE A 603 -19.56 27.43 -4.39
N PHE A 604 -18.64 27.34 -3.42
CA PHE A 604 -18.20 26.04 -2.93
C PHE A 604 -19.29 25.26 -2.21
N THR A 605 -20.14 25.91 -1.40
CA THR A 605 -21.31 25.23 -0.82
C THR A 605 -22.22 24.67 -1.91
N TRP A 606 -22.38 25.38 -3.03
CA TRP A 606 -23.19 24.93 -4.16
C TRP A 606 -22.55 23.76 -4.90
N VAL A 607 -21.25 23.80 -5.25
CA VAL A 607 -20.67 22.76 -6.11
C VAL A 607 -20.07 21.57 -5.36
N THR A 608 -19.68 21.72 -4.09
CA THR A 608 -18.99 20.63 -3.34
C THR A 608 -19.81 19.34 -3.23
N PRO A 609 -21.15 19.34 -3.08
CA PRO A 609 -21.92 18.09 -3.02
C PRO A 609 -21.79 17.17 -4.23
N THR A 610 -21.57 17.70 -5.44
CA THR A 610 -21.36 16.85 -6.62
C THR A 610 -20.08 16.03 -6.49
N PHE A 611 -19.06 16.58 -5.83
CA PHE A 611 -17.84 15.86 -5.50
C PHE A 611 -17.99 14.98 -4.24
N LEU A 612 -18.63 15.50 -3.20
CA LEU A 612 -18.59 14.94 -1.85
C LEU A 612 -19.63 13.83 -1.62
N TYR A 613 -20.89 14.03 -1.99
CA TYR A 613 -21.98 13.13 -1.62
C TYR A 613 -21.81 11.71 -2.18
N PRO A 614 -21.34 11.52 -3.43
CA PRO A 614 -21.02 10.18 -3.92
C PRO A 614 -20.00 9.45 -3.04
N THR A 615 -18.95 10.15 -2.57
CA THR A 615 -17.91 9.53 -1.73
C THR A 615 -18.41 9.21 -0.32
N ILE A 616 -19.30 10.01 0.25
CA ILE A 616 -19.85 9.79 1.60
C ILE A 616 -20.84 8.61 1.60
N ARG A 617 -21.55 8.38 0.48
CA ARG A 617 -22.51 7.27 0.35
C ARG A 617 -21.86 5.89 0.34
N VAL A 618 -20.53 5.81 0.24
CA VAL A 618 -19.80 4.54 0.28
C VAL A 618 -19.91 3.89 1.66
N PRO A 619 -20.49 2.67 1.78
CA PRO A 619 -20.86 2.09 3.08
C PRO A 619 -19.70 1.77 4.02
N ASP A 620 -18.46 1.63 3.55
CA ASP A 620 -17.27 1.55 4.40
C ASP A 620 -15.97 1.66 3.58
N PRO A 621 -15.37 2.85 3.42
CA PRO A 621 -14.12 2.99 2.70
C PRO A 621 -12.88 2.51 3.50
N GLY A 622 -13.07 2.03 4.73
CA GLY A 622 -12.00 1.67 5.65
C GLY A 622 -11.26 2.90 6.20
N GLN A 623 -10.21 2.64 6.98
CA GLN A 623 -9.49 3.69 7.70
C GLN A 623 -8.49 4.42 6.78
N LEU A 624 -8.62 5.75 6.69
CA LEU A 624 -7.64 6.60 6.02
C LEU A 624 -6.34 6.72 6.84
N LEU A 625 -6.47 6.81 8.16
CA LEU A 625 -5.36 6.88 9.11
C LEU A 625 -5.01 5.47 9.64
N PRO A 626 -3.73 5.20 9.96
CA PRO A 626 -3.32 3.88 10.45
C PRO A 626 -3.88 3.54 11.84
N PHE A 627 -4.16 4.53 12.69
CA PHE A 627 -4.79 4.36 13.99
C PHE A 627 -5.45 5.66 14.46
N SER A 628 -6.49 5.56 15.29
CA SER A 628 -7.11 6.76 15.89
C SER A 628 -6.46 7.09 17.24
N VAL A 629 -6.01 8.33 17.41
CA VAL A 629 -5.47 8.86 18.67
C VAL A 629 -6.61 9.47 19.49
N VAL A 630 -7.40 10.35 18.88
CA VAL A 630 -8.54 11.04 19.50
C VAL A 630 -9.60 10.03 19.92
N GLY A 631 -9.86 9.00 19.11
CA GLY A 631 -10.82 7.95 19.43
C GLY A 631 -10.37 7.05 20.59
N ASN A 632 -9.06 6.94 20.82
CA ASN A 632 -8.54 6.26 22.01
C ASN A 632 -8.58 7.16 23.24
N LEU A 633 -8.37 8.47 23.07
CA LEU A 633 -8.47 9.44 24.17
C LEU A 633 -9.92 9.63 24.66
N MET A 634 -10.93 9.58 23.78
CA MET A 634 -12.34 9.70 24.15
C MET A 634 -12.94 8.46 24.82
N LYS A 635 -12.20 7.33 24.87
CA LYS A 635 -12.64 6.10 25.56
C LYS A 635 -12.32 6.10 27.05
N TYR A 636 -11.51 7.04 27.50
CA TYR A 636 -11.15 7.30 28.90
C TYR A 636 -11.76 8.63 29.32
#